data_AF-A0A2G7SSF6-F1
#
_entry.id   AF-A0A2G7SSF6-F1
#
_cell.length_a   1.000
_cell.length_b   1.000
_cell.length_c   1.000
_cell.angle_alpha   90.00
_cell.angle_beta   90.00
_cell.angle_gamma   90.00
#
_symmetry.space_group_name_H-M   'P 1'
#
loop_
_entity.id
_entity.type
_entity.pdbx_description
1 polymer ?
#
loop_
_entity_poly.entity_id
_entity_poly.type
_entity_poly.pdbx_seq_one_letter_code
_entity_poly.pdbx_strand_id
1 'polypeptide(L)'
;MNKHLGSNFDDFLEEEGLLEEATAIAVKRVISWQFAQAMKAQKVSKTEMATRMRTSRMVVNRLLDENDTGVTLATLARASVALGTALHFELDDATVLQASAA
;
A
#
# COMPACT_ATOMS: atom_id res chain seq x y z
N MET A 1 26.84 11.59 -18.84
CA MET A 1 27.06 10.89 -17.55
C MET A 1 27.83 11.81 -16.62
N ASN A 2 27.24 12.14 -15.47
CA ASN A 2 27.86 12.97 -14.47
C ASN A 2 28.66 12.05 -13.53
N LYS A 3 29.97 12.25 -13.39
CA LYS A 3 30.90 11.35 -12.68
C LYS A 3 30.51 11.06 -11.21
N HIS A 4 29.61 11.88 -10.66
CA HIS A 4 29.16 11.82 -9.27
C HIS A 4 27.69 11.37 -9.12
N LEU A 5 26.97 11.11 -10.21
CA LEU A 5 25.65 10.46 -10.15
C LEU A 5 25.87 8.96 -10.35
N GLY A 6 25.55 8.17 -9.33
CA GLY A 6 25.50 6.71 -9.42
C GLY A 6 24.31 6.22 -10.25
N SER A 7 24.07 4.91 -10.21
CA SER A 7 22.83 4.29 -10.68
C SER A 7 21.61 4.85 -9.93
N ASN A 8 20.41 4.60 -10.45
CA ASN A 8 19.20 5.01 -9.76
C ASN A 8 19.01 4.14 -8.49
N PHE A 9 18.15 4.58 -7.56
CA PHE A 9 17.97 3.87 -6.30
C PHE A 9 17.32 2.50 -6.46
N ASP A 10 16.45 2.33 -7.46
CA ASP A 10 15.78 1.05 -7.73
C ASP A 10 16.77 0.02 -8.27
N ASP A 11 17.71 0.43 -9.13
CA ASP A 11 18.82 -0.42 -9.61
C ASP A 11 19.65 -0.92 -8.42
N PHE A 12 19.96 -0.04 -7.46
CA PHE A 12 20.67 -0.42 -6.24
C PHE A 12 19.86 -1.41 -5.39
N LEU A 13 18.55 -1.18 -5.22
CA LEU A 13 17.70 -2.10 -4.48
C LEU A 13 17.56 -3.46 -5.17
N GLU A 14 17.60 -3.49 -6.50
CA GLU A 14 17.59 -4.73 -7.29
C GLU A 14 18.90 -5.52 -7.09
N GLU A 15 20.04 -4.84 -7.17
CA GLU A 15 21.37 -5.44 -6.92
C GLU A 15 21.48 -6.04 -5.50
N GLU A 16 20.87 -5.40 -4.51
CA GLU A 16 20.85 -5.88 -3.12
C GLU A 16 19.74 -6.92 -2.85
N GLY A 17 18.87 -7.21 -3.83
CA GLY A 17 17.75 -8.15 -3.68
C GLY A 17 16.64 -7.64 -2.75
N LEU A 18 16.55 -6.32 -2.55
CA LEU A 18 15.62 -5.64 -1.64
C LEU A 18 14.43 -4.98 -2.35
N LEU A 19 14.46 -4.87 -3.68
CA LEU A 19 13.50 -4.09 -4.45
C LEU A 19 12.05 -4.56 -4.23
N GLU A 20 11.80 -5.87 -4.18
CA GLU A 20 10.45 -6.43 -3.97
C GLU A 20 9.90 -6.02 -2.59
N GLU A 21 10.67 -6.23 -1.53
CA GLU A 21 10.27 -5.89 -0.15
C GLU A 21 10.07 -4.38 0.01
N ALA A 22 11.00 -3.58 -0.52
CA ALA A 22 10.91 -2.12 -0.48
C ALA A 22 9.65 -1.62 -1.19
N THR A 23 9.32 -2.20 -2.35
CA THR A 23 8.10 -1.89 -3.09
C THR A 23 6.85 -2.25 -2.29
N ALA A 24 6.80 -3.45 -1.69
CA ALA A 24 5.67 -3.87 -0.88
C ALA A 24 5.43 -2.92 0.32
N ILE A 25 6.49 -2.51 1.01
CA ILE A 25 6.43 -1.56 2.12
C ILE A 25 5.98 -0.18 1.62
N ALA A 26 6.51 0.30 0.49
CA ALA A 26 6.13 1.59 -0.08
C ALA A 26 4.62 1.64 -0.43
N VAL A 27 4.11 0.62 -1.11
CA VAL A 27 2.68 0.48 -1.42
C VAL A 27 1.86 0.41 -0.14
N LYS A 28 2.30 -0.38 0.86
CA LYS A 28 1.57 -0.51 2.13
C LYS A 28 1.44 0.82 2.86
N ARG A 29 2.50 1.64 2.89
CA ARG A 29 2.50 2.99 3.48
C ARG A 29 1.46 3.88 2.84
N VAL A 30 1.37 3.89 1.51
CA VAL A 30 0.36 4.66 0.77
C VAL A 30 -1.05 4.20 1.15
N ILE A 31 -1.30 2.88 1.15
CA ILE A 31 -2.60 2.31 1.52
C ILE A 31 -2.98 2.69 2.95
N SER A 32 -2.10 2.48 3.93
CA SER A 32 -2.34 2.80 5.35
C SER A 32 -2.67 4.28 5.52
N TRP A 33 -1.90 5.15 4.86
CA TRP A 33 -2.11 6.58 4.90
C TRP A 33 -3.46 6.99 4.30
N GLN A 34 -3.85 6.46 3.14
CA GLN A 34 -5.13 6.77 2.51
C GLN A 34 -6.32 6.38 3.40
N PHE A 35 -6.31 5.18 3.99
CA PHE A 35 -7.34 4.77 4.94
C PHE A 35 -7.37 5.66 6.19
N ALA A 36 -6.20 6.01 6.74
CA ALA A 36 -6.12 6.91 7.89
C ALA A 36 -6.69 8.30 7.58
N GLN A 37 -6.42 8.86 6.40
CA GLN A 37 -6.99 10.14 5.98
C GLN A 37 -8.51 10.06 5.79
N ALA A 38 -9.01 9.01 5.14
CA ALA A 38 -10.45 8.81 4.96
C ALA A 38 -11.18 8.68 6.30
N MET A 39 -10.63 7.91 7.24
CA MET A 39 -11.15 7.80 8.60
C MET A 39 -11.14 9.16 9.32
N LYS A 40 -10.05 9.93 9.21
CA LYS A 40 -9.94 11.26 9.83
C LYS A 40 -10.99 12.23 9.25
N ALA A 41 -11.14 12.28 7.93
CA ALA A 41 -12.11 13.15 7.26
C ALA A 41 -13.55 12.86 7.68
N GLN A 42 -13.88 11.58 7.88
CA GLN A 42 -15.21 11.13 8.31
C GLN A 42 -15.37 11.02 9.84
N LYS A 43 -14.35 11.39 10.63
CA LYS A 43 -14.30 11.26 12.10
C LYS A 43 -14.58 9.84 12.61
N VAL A 44 -14.12 8.83 11.87
CA VAL A 44 -14.27 7.41 12.20
C VAL A 44 -13.11 6.95 13.09
N SER A 45 -13.43 6.47 14.29
CA SER A 45 -12.42 5.87 15.18
C SER A 45 -12.06 4.45 14.73
N LYS A 46 -10.92 3.91 15.22
CA LYS A 46 -10.55 2.50 14.95
C LYS A 46 -11.60 1.50 15.46
N THR A 47 -12.25 1.80 16.58
CA THR A 47 -13.32 0.95 17.14
C THR A 47 -14.55 0.99 16.26
N GLU A 48 -14.97 2.17 15.83
CA GLU A 48 -16.08 2.34 14.90
C GLU A 48 -15.81 1.64 13.57
N MET A 49 -14.60 1.80 13.02
CA MET A 49 -14.18 1.12 11.80
C MET A 49 -14.28 -0.42 11.93
N ALA A 50 -13.83 -0.97 13.06
CA ALA A 50 -13.92 -2.41 13.31
C ALA A 50 -15.38 -2.90 13.32
N THR A 51 -16.28 -2.12 13.94
CA THR A 51 -17.72 -2.39 13.93
C THR A 51 -18.28 -2.38 12.50
N ARG A 52 -17.98 -1.34 11.71
CA ARG A 52 -18.45 -1.22 10.31
C ARG A 52 -17.94 -2.35 9.42
N MET A 53 -16.67 -2.74 9.60
CA MET A 53 -16.04 -3.85 8.88
C MET A 53 -16.48 -5.23 9.38
N ARG A 54 -17.23 -5.33 10.49
CA ARG A 54 -17.57 -6.59 11.17
C ARG A 54 -16.31 -7.44 11.43
N THR A 55 -15.31 -6.82 12.03
CA THR A 55 -14.01 -7.44 12.31
C THR A 55 -13.48 -7.02 13.67
N SER A 56 -12.33 -7.54 14.07
CA SER A 56 -11.67 -7.15 15.31
C SER A 56 -10.87 -5.86 15.14
N ARG A 57 -10.63 -5.15 16.26
CA ARG A 57 -9.75 -3.97 16.28
C ARG A 57 -8.32 -4.30 15.83
N MET A 58 -7.87 -5.55 15.99
CA MET A 58 -6.56 -6.01 15.51
C MET A 58 -6.47 -5.94 13.98
N VAL A 59 -7.51 -6.34 13.25
CA VAL A 59 -7.52 -6.26 11.78
C VAL A 59 -7.44 -4.81 11.31
N VAL A 60 -8.15 -3.88 12.00
CA VAL A 60 -8.03 -2.44 11.71
C VAL A 60 -6.64 -1.90 12.05
N ASN A 61 -6.01 -2.38 13.12
CA ASN A 61 -4.64 -1.99 13.44
C ASN A 61 -3.66 -2.43 12.35
N ARG A 62 -3.74 -3.68 11.88
CA ARG A 62 -2.91 -4.20 10.78
C ARG A 62 -3.17 -3.46 9.46
N LEU A 63 -4.44 -3.14 9.17
CA LEU A 63 -4.79 -2.30 8.03
C LEU A 63 -4.07 -0.95 8.04
N LEU A 64 -3.93 -0.34 9.22
CA LEU A 64 -3.34 0.98 9.41
C LEU A 64 -1.84 0.94 9.76
N ASP A 65 -1.29 -0.24 10.00
CA ASP A 65 0.14 -0.43 10.21
C ASP A 65 0.85 -0.30 8.87
N GLU A 66 1.82 0.60 8.80
CA GLU A 66 2.56 0.90 7.58
C GLU A 66 3.63 -0.15 7.25
N ASN A 67 3.98 -1.01 8.21
CA ASN A 67 4.98 -2.06 8.05
C ASN A 67 4.36 -3.46 7.93
N ASP A 68 3.05 -3.61 8.17
CA ASP A 68 2.34 -4.89 7.98
C ASP A 68 1.90 -5.06 6.51
N THR A 69 2.79 -5.64 5.70
CA THR A 69 2.53 -5.92 4.27
C THR A 69 1.53 -7.08 4.05
N GLY A 70 1.11 -7.79 5.10
CA GLY A 70 0.26 -8.99 5.03
C GLY A 70 -1.24 -8.73 4.86
N VAL A 71 -1.66 -7.52 4.47
CA VAL A 71 -3.08 -7.19 4.29
C VAL A 71 -3.65 -7.77 3.01
N THR A 72 -4.82 -8.40 3.09
CA THR A 72 -5.45 -9.04 1.92
C THR A 72 -6.34 -8.08 1.14
N LEU A 73 -6.51 -8.30 -0.16
CA LEU A 73 -7.49 -7.59 -1.00
C LEU A 73 -8.90 -7.60 -0.40
N ALA A 74 -9.31 -8.75 0.18
CA ALA A 74 -10.59 -8.86 0.87
C ALA A 74 -10.72 -7.94 2.10
N THR A 75 -9.60 -7.65 2.78
CA THR A 75 -9.55 -6.70 3.91
C THR A 75 -9.68 -5.27 3.40
N LEU A 76 -8.93 -4.92 2.36
CA LEU A 76 -8.96 -3.60 1.73
C LEU A 76 -10.34 -3.27 1.15
N ALA A 77 -10.96 -4.22 0.45
CA ALA A 77 -12.31 -4.07 -0.09
C ALA A 77 -13.34 -3.83 1.03
N ARG A 78 -13.26 -4.60 2.13
CA ARG A 78 -14.17 -4.44 3.28
C ARG A 78 -14.00 -3.10 3.99
N ALA A 79 -12.75 -2.64 4.12
CA ALA A 79 -12.46 -1.32 4.67
C ALA A 79 -13.02 -0.20 3.79
N SER A 80 -12.87 -0.34 2.47
CA SER A 80 -13.39 0.61 1.47
C SER A 80 -14.92 0.71 1.56
N VAL A 81 -15.62 -0.43 1.61
CA VAL A 81 -17.08 -0.50 1.83
C VAL A 81 -17.48 0.14 3.16
N ALA A 82 -16.75 -0.14 4.25
CA ALA A 82 -17.02 0.43 5.58
C ALA A 82 -16.89 1.97 5.64
N LEU A 83 -16.09 2.55 4.75
CA LEU A 83 -15.90 4.00 4.60
C LEU A 83 -16.69 4.60 3.43
N GLY A 84 -17.44 3.80 2.67
CA GLY A 84 -18.14 4.24 1.47
C GLY A 84 -17.20 4.82 0.40
N THR A 85 -15.96 4.34 0.34
CA THR A 85 -14.94 4.77 -0.63
C THR A 85 -14.73 3.68 -1.67
N ALA A 86 -14.53 4.03 -2.94
CA ALA A 86 -14.21 3.06 -3.98
C ALA A 86 -12.73 2.67 -3.91
N LEU A 87 -12.43 1.37 -4.05
CA LEU A 87 -11.07 0.87 -4.17
C LEU A 87 -10.68 0.79 -5.65
N HIS A 88 -9.56 1.38 -6.02
CA HIS A 88 -8.97 1.29 -7.36
C HIS A 88 -7.51 0.87 -7.24
N PHE A 89 -7.05 0.03 -8.15
CA PHE A 89 -5.66 -0.42 -8.25
C PHE A 89 -5.30 -0.54 -9.72
N GLU A 90 -4.09 -0.12 -10.05
CA GLU A 90 -3.48 -0.21 -11.37
C GLU A 90 -2.05 -0.74 -11.25
N LEU A 91 -1.58 -1.42 -12.29
CA LEU A 91 -0.17 -1.77 -12.45
C LEU A 91 0.47 -0.67 -13.29
N ASP A 92 1.68 -0.25 -12.93
CA ASP A 92 2.41 0.72 -13.74
C ASP A 92 2.80 0.12 -15.10
N ASP A 93 2.40 0.78 -16.19
CA ASP A 93 2.65 0.34 -17.58
C ASP A 93 4.14 0.43 -17.99
N ALA A 94 4.97 1.14 -17.20
CA ALA A 94 6.39 1.32 -17.49
C ALA A 94 7.19 0.00 -17.48
N THR A 95 6.73 -1.00 -16.73
CA THR A 95 7.40 -2.31 -16.58
C THR A 95 6.97 -3.31 -17.66
N VAL A 96 5.76 -3.17 -18.21
CA VAL A 96 5.23 -4.08 -19.25
C VAL A 96 5.90 -3.84 -20.61
N LEU A 97 6.23 -2.58 -20.92
CA LEU A 97 6.87 -2.19 -22.19
C LEU A 97 8.35 -2.57 -22.29
N GLN A 98 9.05 -2.74 -21.16
CA GLN A 98 10.44 -3.22 -21.16
C GLN A 98 10.53 -4.74 -21.36
N ALA A 99 9.52 -5.50 -20.91
CA ALA A 99 9.47 -6.96 -21.07
C ALA A 99 9.07 -7.41 -22.48
N SER A 100 8.43 -6.57 -23.29
CA SER A 100 8.11 -6.91 -24.70
C SER A 100 9.23 -6.58 -25.69
N ALA A 101 10.36 -6.05 -25.21
CA ALA A 101 11.51 -5.66 -26.03
C ALA A 101 12.71 -6.62 -25.89
N ALA A 102 12.53 -7.75 -25.21
CA ALA A 102 13.49 -8.86 -25.09
C ALA A 102 12.93 -10.12 -25.77
#